data_AF-A0A7C3N518-F1
#
_entry.id   AF-A0A7C3N518-F1
#
_cell.length_a   1.000
_cell.length_b   1.000
_cell.length_c   1.000
_cell.angle_alpha   90.00
_cell.angle_beta   90.00
_cell.angle_gamma   90.00
#
_symmetry.space_group_name_H-M   'P 1'
#
loop_
_entity.id
_entity.type
_entity.pdbx_description
1 polymer ?
#
loop_
_entity_poly.entity_id
_entity_poly.type
_entity_poly.pdbx_seq_one_letter_code
_entity_poly.pdbx_strand_id
1 'polypeptide(L)'
;MEIHKIASEYDQEKITIGVLGSHSAEEVGVSAKAFGFPTVVVCQRGREELYAKYNRHLFDHVILLDRFSDIVREDVQEKLLKLNTIFIPNRSFSVYVGYDNIEDKFRVPMYGNRLLLRAEERNAPRNQYWLLEKAGLKVPRKFNRPEDIDRLAIVKVQQKRKPLERAFFYASSPEEYYKRAEELIKKDVIDEEGLRKARIEEYVLGQKFNANFQGWALKNVFGDFDFLGFDDRKQTNLHGILSLPARDQLSLDVPVKNEEIGHYGLTMRESQKPLVYEAAERFRRICEEEYPPGMIGLFALQGAVAYDSDDPEQKRLAFYVFDVSPRVPGSPCVGPTSPEMRRLTLKYQRLLKKFGVDRIESSMDLSMIEIRYAAENGLLSDIVT
;
A
#
# COMPACT_ATOMS: atom_id res chain seq x y z
N MET A 1 4.06 24.94 3.50
CA MET A 1 4.87 26.19 3.67
C MET A 1 5.97 26.02 4.70
N GLU A 2 5.68 25.60 5.94
CA GLU A 2 6.72 25.36 6.96
C GLU A 2 7.65 24.20 6.58
N ILE A 3 7.09 23.04 6.19
CA ILE A 3 7.88 21.86 5.77
C ILE A 3 8.80 22.17 4.58
N HIS A 4 8.30 22.90 3.58
CA HIS A 4 9.09 23.26 2.40
C HIS A 4 10.26 24.16 2.78
N LYS A 5 10.04 25.11 3.70
CA LYS A 5 11.11 25.97 4.24
C LYS A 5 12.16 25.12 4.96
N ILE A 6 11.73 24.23 5.86
CA ILE A 6 12.63 23.29 6.56
C ILE A 6 13.46 22.48 5.56
N ALA A 7 12.82 21.88 4.56
CA ALA A 7 13.49 21.07 3.55
C ALA A 7 14.49 21.87 2.70
N SER A 8 14.20 23.15 2.42
CA SER A 8 15.12 24.05 1.70
C SER A 8 16.32 24.48 2.53
N GLU A 9 16.20 24.47 3.86
CA GLU A 9 17.27 24.82 4.81
C GLU A 9 18.17 23.64 5.19
N TYR A 10 17.80 22.42 4.79
CA TYR A 10 18.62 21.22 5.03
C TYR A 10 19.96 21.29 4.31
N ASP A 11 20.98 20.73 4.97
CA ASP A 11 22.27 20.45 4.34
C ASP A 11 22.11 19.31 3.32
N GLN A 12 22.10 19.68 2.04
CA GLN A 12 21.83 18.79 0.91
C GLN A 12 22.84 17.64 0.78
N GLU A 13 24.04 17.79 1.34
CA GLU A 13 25.06 16.73 1.34
C GLU A 13 24.91 15.74 2.50
N LYS A 14 24.07 16.06 3.50
CA LYS A 14 23.91 15.29 4.75
C LYS A 14 22.49 14.82 4.99
N ILE A 15 21.73 14.62 3.91
CA ILE A 15 20.36 14.10 3.99
C ILE A 15 20.36 12.70 4.60
N THR A 16 19.56 12.52 5.65
CA THR A 16 19.34 11.21 6.29
C THR A 16 17.98 10.67 5.88
N ILE A 17 17.90 9.37 5.56
CA ILE A 17 16.61 8.71 5.28
C ILE A 17 16.04 8.14 6.58
N GLY A 18 14.84 8.60 6.94
CA GLY A 18 14.13 8.20 8.15
C GLY A 18 12.96 7.27 7.87
N VAL A 19 12.74 6.28 8.74
CA VAL A 19 11.58 5.38 8.64
C VAL A 19 11.17 4.87 10.01
N LEU A 20 9.88 4.57 10.18
CA LEU A 20 9.38 3.86 11.36
C LEU A 20 9.70 2.36 11.23
N GLY A 21 10.31 1.76 12.26
CA GLY A 21 10.72 0.35 12.33
C GLY A 21 9.54 -0.62 12.32
N SER A 22 8.91 -0.80 11.16
CA SER A 22 7.90 -1.81 10.86
C SER A 22 7.61 -1.83 9.34
N HIS A 23 6.80 -2.79 8.87
CA HIS A 23 6.26 -2.88 7.50
C HIS A 23 7.28 -3.00 6.36
N SER A 24 8.03 -1.94 6.07
CA SER A 24 8.99 -1.85 4.95
C SER A 24 10.30 -1.17 5.35
N ALA A 25 10.60 -1.05 6.65
CA ALA A 25 11.80 -0.36 7.13
C ALA A 25 13.11 -1.00 6.64
N GLU A 26 13.18 -2.34 6.52
CA GLU A 26 14.36 -3.03 5.96
C GLU A 26 14.60 -2.64 4.50
N GLU A 27 13.54 -2.64 3.68
CA GLU A 27 13.61 -2.23 2.28
C GLU A 27 14.10 -0.79 2.14
N VAL A 28 13.56 0.13 2.96
CA VAL A 28 14.01 1.52 3.01
C VAL A 28 15.47 1.62 3.41
N GLY A 29 15.91 0.86 4.43
CA GLY A 29 17.29 0.85 4.90
C GLY A 29 18.27 0.34 3.84
N VAL A 30 17.94 -0.77 3.17
CA VAL A 30 18.76 -1.33 2.08
C VAL A 30 18.92 -0.32 0.95
N SER A 31 17.82 0.26 0.44
CA SER A 31 17.87 1.24 -0.64
C SER A 31 18.62 2.51 -0.24
N ALA A 32 18.36 3.05 0.95
CA ALA A 32 19.06 4.24 1.43
C ALA A 32 20.58 4.02 1.50
N LYS A 33 21.01 2.86 2.02
CA LYS A 33 22.43 2.47 2.06
C LYS A 33 23.03 2.28 0.68
N ALA A 34 22.32 1.66 -0.25
CA ALA A 34 22.77 1.49 -1.63
C ALA A 34 23.03 2.84 -2.32
N PHE A 35 22.25 3.87 -1.99
CA PHE A 35 22.42 5.24 -2.49
C PHE A 35 23.34 6.12 -1.62
N GLY A 36 24.01 5.53 -0.64
CA GLY A 36 24.99 6.23 0.21
C GLY A 36 24.40 7.18 1.23
N PHE A 37 23.11 7.11 1.53
CA PHE A 37 22.48 7.94 2.55
C PHE A 37 22.73 7.40 3.97
N PRO A 38 22.98 8.29 4.94
CA PRO A 38 22.75 7.98 6.35
C PRO A 38 21.30 7.59 6.61
N THR A 39 21.07 6.80 7.65
CA THR A 39 19.77 6.18 7.94
C THR A 39 19.38 6.30 9.40
N VAL A 40 18.10 6.58 9.65
CA VAL A 40 17.52 6.58 11.01
C VAL A 40 16.25 5.74 11.05
N VAL A 41 16.18 4.81 12.02
CA VAL A 41 14.96 4.05 12.30
C VAL A 41 14.36 4.48 13.63
N VAL A 42 13.05 4.74 13.62
CA VAL A 42 12.27 5.02 14.83
C VAL A 42 11.55 3.74 15.25
N CYS A 43 11.98 3.15 16.35
CA CYS A 43 11.44 1.90 16.88
C CYS A 43 10.54 2.14 18.10
N GLN A 44 9.65 1.19 18.36
CA GLN A 44 8.86 1.12 19.59
C GLN A 44 9.43 0.03 20.50
N ARG A 45 9.50 0.28 21.81
CA ARG A 45 9.90 -0.69 22.81
C ARG A 45 9.06 -1.99 22.71
N GLY A 46 9.75 -3.13 22.72
CA GLY A 46 9.18 -4.46 22.48
C GLY A 46 9.05 -4.85 21.00
N ARG A 47 9.42 -3.97 20.05
CA ARG A 47 9.33 -4.21 18.59
C ARG A 47 10.60 -3.79 17.84
N GLU A 48 11.67 -3.50 18.56
CA GLU A 48 12.92 -2.96 18.04
C GLU A 48 13.93 -4.02 17.60
N GLU A 49 13.81 -5.26 18.07
CA GLU A 49 14.88 -6.27 17.98
C GLU A 49 15.35 -6.50 16.54
N LEU A 50 14.42 -6.60 15.59
CA LEU A 50 14.74 -6.76 14.17
C LEU A 50 15.67 -5.65 13.66
N TYR A 51 15.40 -4.39 14.02
CA TYR A 51 16.10 -3.22 13.48
C TYR A 51 17.32 -2.82 14.32
N ALA A 52 17.19 -2.86 15.65
CA ALA A 52 18.21 -2.38 16.58
C ALA A 52 19.29 -3.43 16.87
N LYS A 53 19.03 -4.71 16.60
CA LYS A 53 19.96 -5.83 16.85
C LYS A 53 20.29 -6.60 15.57
N TYR A 54 19.31 -7.26 14.96
CA TYR A 54 19.60 -8.17 13.84
C TYR A 54 20.04 -7.43 12.57
N ASN A 55 19.32 -6.37 12.21
CA ASN A 55 19.60 -5.55 11.04
C ASN A 55 20.16 -4.17 11.38
N ARG A 56 20.92 -4.07 12.47
CA ARG A 56 21.52 -2.81 12.95
C ARG A 56 22.44 -2.14 11.91
N HIS A 57 23.01 -2.91 11.00
CA HIS A 57 23.86 -2.43 9.91
C HIS A 57 23.10 -1.61 8.85
N LEU A 58 21.77 -1.76 8.77
CA LEU A 58 20.93 -0.98 7.86
C LEU A 58 20.59 0.43 8.38
N PHE A 59 20.84 0.70 9.66
CA PHE A 59 20.37 1.94 10.31
C PHE A 59 21.48 2.59 11.12
N ASP A 60 22.00 3.74 10.73
CA ASP A 60 23.08 4.44 11.47
C ASP A 60 22.62 4.90 12.85
N HIS A 61 21.38 5.40 12.91
CA HIS A 61 20.73 5.90 14.11
C HIS A 61 19.48 5.07 14.44
N VAL A 62 19.29 4.80 15.73
CA VAL A 62 18.09 4.14 16.25
C VAL A 62 17.48 5.05 17.31
N ILE A 63 16.24 5.46 17.11
CA ILE A 63 15.45 6.21 18.10
C ILE A 63 14.44 5.25 18.69
N LEU A 64 14.56 4.95 19.99
CA LEU A 64 13.63 4.08 20.70
C LEU A 64 12.59 4.91 21.44
N LEU A 65 11.31 4.66 21.16
CA LEU A 65 10.15 5.30 21.79
C LEU A 65 9.33 4.28 22.58
N ASP A 66 8.52 4.76 23.53
CA ASP A 66 7.58 3.89 24.25
C ASP A 66 6.35 3.57 23.39
N ARG A 67 5.87 4.54 22.62
CA ARG A 67 4.88 4.33 21.54
C ARG A 67 5.32 5.01 20.26
N PHE A 68 4.98 4.41 19.11
CA PHE A 68 5.23 5.04 17.81
C PHE A 68 4.61 6.43 17.67
N SER A 69 3.43 6.67 18.27
CA SER A 69 2.77 7.98 18.30
C SER A 69 3.62 9.07 18.95
N ASP A 70 4.58 8.71 19.79
CA ASP A 70 5.44 9.67 20.49
C ASP A 70 6.48 10.31 19.54
N ILE A 71 6.54 9.92 18.26
CA ILE A 71 7.39 10.53 17.24
C ILE A 71 7.07 12.02 17.02
N VAL A 72 5.85 12.46 17.34
CA VAL A 72 5.45 13.87 17.25
C VAL A 72 5.87 14.70 18.46
N ARG A 73 6.55 14.13 19.46
CA ARG A 73 7.15 14.92 20.54
C ARG A 73 8.23 15.84 20.02
N GLU A 74 8.28 17.05 20.53
CA GLU A 74 9.23 18.09 20.10
C GLU A 74 10.69 17.61 20.15
N ASP A 75 11.10 16.96 21.23
CA ASP A 75 12.47 16.45 21.40
C ASP A 75 12.86 15.35 20.40
N VAL A 76 11.89 14.58 19.91
CA VAL A 76 12.11 13.54 18.90
C VAL A 76 12.20 14.18 17.52
N GLN A 77 11.28 15.09 17.21
CA GLN A 77 11.27 15.81 15.95
C GLN A 77 12.54 16.64 15.77
N GLU A 78 13.00 17.36 16.81
CA GLU A 78 14.26 18.10 16.77
C GLU A 78 15.47 17.20 16.44
N LYS A 79 15.52 15.98 16.97
CA LYS A 79 16.58 15.02 16.64
C LYS A 79 16.54 14.65 15.16
N LEU A 80 15.35 14.37 14.62
CA LEU A 80 15.17 14.05 13.20
C LEU A 80 15.53 15.25 12.29
N LEU A 81 15.11 16.45 12.66
CA LEU A 81 15.43 17.69 11.95
C LEU A 81 16.94 17.97 11.95
N LYS A 82 17.63 17.80 13.10
CA LYS A 82 19.09 17.95 13.20
C LYS A 82 19.88 16.96 12.35
N LEU A 83 19.27 15.82 12.02
CA LEU A 83 19.84 14.82 11.11
C LEU A 83 19.54 15.13 9.63
N ASN A 84 18.89 16.25 9.30
CA ASN A 84 18.37 16.55 7.96
C ASN A 84 17.51 15.39 7.42
N THR A 85 16.61 14.86 8.27
CA THR A 85 15.85 13.65 7.92
C THR A 85 14.77 13.94 6.90
N ILE A 86 14.79 13.21 5.78
CA ILE A 86 13.65 13.01 4.90
C ILE A 86 12.98 11.69 5.29
N PHE A 87 11.73 11.78 5.75
CA PHE A 87 11.00 10.65 6.29
C PHE A 87 10.23 9.89 5.20
N ILE A 88 10.36 8.56 5.15
CA ILE A 88 9.62 7.68 4.24
C ILE A 88 8.41 7.10 4.99
N PRO A 89 7.17 7.45 4.59
CA PRO A 89 5.98 6.91 5.24
C PRO A 89 5.75 5.47 4.83
N ASN A 90 5.55 4.59 5.82
CA ASN A 90 5.06 3.22 5.62
C ASN A 90 3.70 3.04 6.30
N ARG A 91 3.05 1.87 6.11
CA ARG A 91 1.72 1.63 6.69
C ARG A 91 1.67 1.80 8.21
N SER A 92 2.73 1.38 8.89
CA SER A 92 2.79 1.47 10.36
C SER A 92 2.89 2.92 10.84
N PHE A 93 3.52 3.80 10.06
CA PHE A 93 3.48 5.24 10.32
C PHE A 93 2.04 5.76 10.29
N SER A 94 1.31 5.52 9.18
CA SER A 94 -0.09 5.94 9.05
C SER A 94 -0.99 5.43 10.18
N VAL A 95 -0.85 4.15 10.56
CA VAL A 95 -1.73 3.50 11.54
C VAL A 95 -1.39 3.86 12.98
N TYR A 96 -0.12 3.79 13.38
CA TYR A 96 0.26 3.90 14.79
C TYR A 96 0.52 5.34 15.23
N VAL A 97 0.89 6.24 14.31
CA VAL A 97 1.03 7.67 14.63
C VAL A 97 -0.32 8.37 14.60
N GLY A 98 -1.19 7.96 13.66
CA GLY A 98 -2.52 8.51 13.46
C GLY A 98 -2.52 9.71 12.52
N TYR A 99 -3.54 9.79 11.67
CA TYR A 99 -3.62 10.77 10.57
C TYR A 99 -3.55 12.22 11.04
N ASP A 100 -4.28 12.60 12.09
CA ASP A 100 -4.26 13.97 12.63
C ASP A 100 -2.87 14.35 13.16
N ASN A 101 -2.16 13.42 13.80
CA ASN A 101 -0.79 13.69 14.27
C ASN A 101 0.19 13.86 13.09
N ILE A 102 0.02 13.09 12.02
CA ILE A 102 0.87 13.19 10.82
C ILE A 102 0.60 14.51 10.10
N GLU A 103 -0.66 14.88 9.92
CA GLU A 103 -1.07 16.07 9.19
C GLU A 103 -0.71 17.36 9.96
N ASP A 104 -1.03 17.41 11.25
CA ASP A 104 -1.00 18.67 12.02
C ASP A 104 0.26 18.85 12.88
N LYS A 105 0.95 17.77 13.26
CA LYS A 105 2.01 17.84 14.30
C LYS A 105 3.38 17.36 13.85
N PHE A 106 3.47 16.52 12.82
CA PHE A 106 4.74 15.97 12.35
C PHE A 106 5.43 16.97 11.40
N ARG A 107 6.48 17.64 11.88
CA ARG A 107 7.20 18.74 11.19
C ARG A 107 8.43 18.28 10.41
N VAL A 108 8.76 16.99 10.44
CA VAL A 108 9.88 16.46 9.65
C VAL A 108 9.42 16.35 8.19
N PRO A 109 10.21 16.82 7.21
CA PRO A 109 9.88 16.66 5.79
C PRO A 109 9.67 15.19 5.44
N MET A 110 8.54 14.90 4.82
CA MET A 110 8.14 13.54 4.47
C MET A 110 8.09 13.40 2.95
N TYR A 111 8.84 12.44 2.39
CA TYR A 111 8.77 12.13 0.97
C TYR A 111 7.39 11.56 0.62
N GLY A 112 6.72 12.16 -0.35
CA GLY A 112 5.35 11.81 -0.71
C GLY A 112 4.34 12.90 -0.36
N ASN A 113 3.06 12.55 -0.43
CA ASN A 113 1.95 13.43 -0.08
C ASN A 113 1.30 13.03 1.25
N ARG A 114 1.50 13.86 2.27
CA ARG A 114 1.04 13.72 3.64
C ARG A 114 -0.46 13.53 3.75
N LEU A 115 -1.23 14.38 3.07
CA LEU A 115 -2.69 14.38 3.15
C LEU A 115 -3.28 13.13 2.49
N LEU A 116 -2.59 12.60 1.47
CA LEU A 116 -3.07 11.42 0.75
C LEU A 116 -2.99 10.13 1.58
N LEU A 117 -2.18 10.08 2.65
CA LEU A 117 -2.15 8.95 3.58
C LEU A 117 -3.51 8.69 4.23
N ARG A 118 -4.29 9.75 4.50
CA ARG A 118 -5.65 9.64 5.06
C ARG A 118 -6.62 8.93 4.13
N ALA A 119 -6.34 8.85 2.83
CA ALA A 119 -7.16 8.08 1.90
C ALA A 119 -7.25 6.59 2.28
N GLU A 120 -6.29 6.04 3.02
CA GLU A 120 -6.38 4.66 3.53
C GLU A 120 -7.42 4.48 4.65
N GLU A 121 -7.89 5.57 5.28
CA GLU A 121 -8.90 5.53 6.33
C GLU A 121 -10.29 5.25 5.74
N ARG A 122 -10.85 4.07 6.05
CA ARG A 122 -12.10 3.59 5.44
C ARG A 122 -13.33 4.48 5.70
N ASN A 123 -13.29 5.30 6.75
CA ASN A 123 -14.38 6.19 7.14
C ASN A 123 -14.16 7.64 6.71
N ALA A 124 -12.98 7.99 6.15
CA ALA A 124 -12.74 9.33 5.65
C ALA A 124 -13.66 9.60 4.44
N PRO A 125 -14.19 10.84 4.29
CA PRO A 125 -15.07 11.18 3.17
C PRO A 125 -14.44 10.95 1.80
N ARG A 126 -13.16 11.31 1.64
CA ARG A 126 -12.37 11.13 0.41
C ARG A 126 -11.41 9.96 0.51
N ASN A 127 -11.90 8.82 1.01
CA ASN A 127 -11.10 7.60 1.12
C ASN A 127 -10.76 7.00 -0.26
N GLN A 128 -9.93 5.96 -0.26
CA GLN A 128 -9.50 5.24 -1.44
C GLN A 128 -10.66 4.75 -2.34
N TYR A 129 -11.77 4.24 -1.78
CA TYR A 129 -12.90 3.77 -2.58
C TYR A 129 -13.57 4.93 -3.32
N TRP A 130 -13.72 6.06 -2.64
CA TRP A 130 -14.24 7.27 -3.24
C TRP A 130 -13.33 7.77 -4.37
N LEU A 131 -12.01 7.75 -4.17
CA LEU A 131 -11.03 8.12 -5.22
C LEU A 131 -11.09 7.17 -6.42
N LEU A 132 -11.18 5.85 -6.19
CA LEU A 132 -11.28 4.85 -7.27
C LEU A 132 -12.58 5.04 -8.09
N GLU A 133 -13.71 5.22 -7.42
CA GLU A 133 -15.01 5.48 -8.05
C GLU A 133 -14.99 6.79 -8.85
N LYS A 134 -14.44 7.87 -8.26
CA LYS A 134 -14.30 9.16 -8.93
C LYS A 134 -13.36 9.10 -10.14
N ALA A 135 -12.33 8.26 -10.09
CA ALA A 135 -11.44 8.00 -11.22
C ALA A 135 -12.06 7.14 -12.33
N GLY A 136 -13.30 6.68 -12.16
CA GLY A 136 -13.97 5.81 -13.11
C GLY A 136 -13.25 4.47 -13.28
N LEU A 137 -12.57 4.00 -12.23
CA LEU A 137 -11.92 2.69 -12.23
C LEU A 137 -12.95 1.59 -12.01
N LYS A 138 -12.68 0.41 -12.59
CA LYS A 138 -13.46 -0.79 -12.27
C LYS A 138 -13.15 -1.18 -10.82
N VAL A 139 -14.20 -1.21 -10.01
CA VAL A 139 -14.17 -1.65 -8.61
C VAL A 139 -15.31 -2.66 -8.41
N PRO A 140 -15.24 -3.57 -7.43
CA PRO A 140 -16.33 -4.49 -7.13
C PRO A 140 -17.61 -3.71 -6.84
N ARG A 141 -18.69 -4.06 -7.53
CA ARG A 141 -19.99 -3.41 -7.31
C ARG A 141 -20.43 -3.58 -5.86
N LYS A 142 -20.85 -2.49 -5.22
CA LYS A 142 -21.49 -2.53 -3.90
C LYS A 142 -22.98 -2.73 -4.07
N PHE A 143 -23.56 -3.62 -3.26
CA PHE A 143 -25.00 -3.85 -3.20
C PHE A 143 -25.53 -3.20 -1.91
N ASN A 144 -26.55 -2.35 -2.02
CA ASN A 144 -27.08 -1.62 -0.87
C ASN A 144 -28.03 -2.49 -0.04
N ARG A 145 -28.69 -3.45 -0.68
CA ARG A 145 -29.58 -4.42 -0.05
C ARG A 145 -29.43 -5.80 -0.71
N PRO A 146 -29.81 -6.90 -0.03
CA PRO A 146 -29.75 -8.24 -0.60
C PRO A 146 -30.52 -8.40 -1.91
N GLU A 147 -31.60 -7.64 -2.11
CA GLU A 147 -32.43 -7.67 -3.31
C GLU A 147 -31.70 -7.12 -4.55
N ASP A 148 -30.62 -6.35 -4.36
CA ASP A 148 -29.82 -5.82 -5.48
C ASP A 148 -28.84 -6.87 -6.04
N ILE A 149 -28.70 -8.04 -5.40
CA ILE A 149 -27.74 -9.10 -5.80
C ILE A 149 -28.19 -9.70 -7.14
N ASP A 150 -27.39 -9.44 -8.18
CA ASP A 150 -27.61 -9.91 -9.55
C ASP A 150 -26.46 -10.81 -10.08
N ARG A 151 -25.46 -11.11 -9.24
CA ARG A 151 -24.26 -11.90 -9.56
C ARG A 151 -23.63 -12.44 -8.27
N LEU A 152 -22.56 -13.23 -8.39
CA LEU A 152 -21.81 -13.73 -7.24
C LEU A 152 -21.31 -12.57 -6.36
N ALA A 153 -21.75 -12.56 -5.11
CA ALA A 153 -21.42 -11.57 -4.11
C ALA A 153 -20.74 -12.24 -2.89
N ILE A 154 -19.85 -11.48 -2.25
CA ILE A 154 -19.30 -11.78 -0.93
C ILE A 154 -19.96 -10.89 0.12
N VAL A 155 -20.49 -11.53 1.15
CA VAL A 155 -21.11 -10.84 2.30
C VAL A 155 -20.12 -10.87 3.45
N LYS A 156 -19.75 -9.69 3.93
CA LYS A 156 -18.78 -9.49 5.01
C LYS A 156 -19.52 -9.09 6.27
N VAL A 157 -19.70 -10.02 7.20
CA VAL A 157 -20.46 -9.82 8.45
C VAL A 157 -19.50 -9.84 9.64
N GLN A 158 -19.74 -8.99 10.64
CA GLN A 158 -19.01 -9.07 11.91
C GLN A 158 -19.46 -10.31 12.70
N GLN A 159 -18.54 -11.09 13.25
CA GLN A 159 -18.92 -12.24 14.07
C GLN A 159 -19.52 -11.79 15.40
N LYS A 160 -20.58 -12.47 15.83
CA LYS A 160 -21.35 -12.14 17.04
C LYS A 160 -20.48 -12.09 18.31
N ARG A 161 -19.69 -13.14 18.55
CA ARG A 161 -18.88 -13.30 19.78
C ARG A 161 -17.44 -12.82 19.63
N LYS A 162 -17.03 -12.44 18.42
CA LYS A 162 -15.66 -12.04 18.10
C LYS A 162 -15.66 -10.77 17.26
N PRO A 163 -15.77 -9.59 17.90
CA PRO A 163 -15.91 -8.32 17.18
C PRO A 163 -14.75 -8.01 16.23
N LEU A 164 -13.57 -8.60 16.49
CA LEU A 164 -12.36 -8.45 15.67
C LEU A 164 -12.32 -9.42 14.47
N GLU A 165 -13.15 -10.46 14.46
CA GLU A 165 -13.22 -11.42 13.35
C GLU A 165 -14.45 -11.16 12.48
N ARG A 166 -14.32 -11.44 11.18
CA ARG A 166 -15.43 -11.38 10.23
C ARG A 166 -15.81 -12.78 9.78
N ALA A 167 -17.11 -13.02 9.66
CA ALA A 167 -17.65 -14.14 8.92
C ALA A 167 -17.85 -13.71 7.47
N PHE A 168 -17.60 -14.64 6.55
CA PHE A 168 -17.81 -14.44 5.13
C PHE A 168 -18.73 -15.53 4.61
N PHE A 169 -19.69 -15.16 3.78
CA PHE A 169 -20.45 -16.11 2.98
C PHE A 169 -20.69 -15.54 1.59
N TYR A 170 -21.09 -16.43 0.68
CA TYR A 170 -21.28 -16.12 -0.73
C TYR A 170 -22.73 -16.38 -1.12
N ALA A 171 -23.25 -15.52 -2.00
CA ALA A 171 -24.59 -15.64 -2.56
C ALA A 171 -24.59 -15.09 -3.98
N SER A 172 -25.32 -15.74 -4.89
CA SER A 172 -25.48 -15.29 -6.28
C SER A 172 -26.90 -14.76 -6.56
N SER A 173 -27.79 -14.81 -5.57
CA SER A 173 -29.14 -14.26 -5.64
C SER A 173 -29.63 -13.84 -4.24
N PRO A 174 -30.73 -13.05 -4.15
CA PRO A 174 -31.35 -12.71 -2.87
C PRO A 174 -31.78 -13.95 -2.06
N GLU A 175 -32.31 -14.98 -2.71
CA GLU A 175 -32.76 -16.22 -2.06
C GLU A 175 -31.59 -16.98 -1.42
N GLU A 176 -30.46 -17.08 -2.12
CA GLU A 176 -29.24 -17.68 -1.56
C GLU A 176 -28.71 -16.87 -0.37
N TYR A 177 -28.77 -15.54 -0.44
CA TYR A 177 -28.36 -14.67 0.66
C TYR A 177 -29.16 -14.99 1.92
N TYR A 178 -30.49 -14.98 1.85
CA TYR A 178 -31.35 -15.19 3.00
C TYR A 178 -31.18 -16.60 3.57
N LYS A 179 -31.07 -17.62 2.71
CA LYS A 179 -30.81 -19.00 3.12
C LYS A 179 -29.50 -19.13 3.90
N ARG A 180 -28.39 -18.57 3.38
CA ARG A 180 -27.07 -18.63 4.04
C ARG A 180 -27.03 -17.85 5.34
N ALA A 181 -27.66 -16.67 5.36
CA ALA A 181 -27.78 -15.86 6.57
C ALA A 181 -28.52 -16.63 7.68
N GLU A 182 -29.66 -17.25 7.36
CA GLU A 182 -30.43 -18.05 8.32
C GLU A 182 -29.63 -19.25 8.86
N GLU A 183 -28.90 -19.95 7.99
CA GLU A 183 -27.98 -21.04 8.39
C GLU A 183 -26.93 -20.56 9.41
N LEU A 184 -26.32 -19.39 9.18
CA LEU A 184 -25.27 -18.84 10.05
C LEU A 184 -25.82 -18.28 11.37
N ILE A 185 -27.02 -17.69 11.35
CA ILE A 185 -27.73 -17.25 12.57
C ILE A 185 -28.09 -18.47 13.43
N LYS A 186 -28.62 -19.54 12.82
CA LYS A 186 -28.93 -20.80 13.53
C LYS A 186 -27.68 -21.44 14.15
N LYS A 187 -26.51 -21.27 13.53
CA LYS A 187 -25.21 -21.72 14.05
C LYS A 187 -24.57 -20.77 15.07
N ASP A 188 -25.25 -19.68 15.44
CA ASP A 188 -24.76 -18.64 16.36
C ASP A 188 -23.43 -17.99 15.93
N VAL A 189 -23.14 -17.99 14.62
CA VAL A 189 -21.92 -17.38 14.05
C VAL A 189 -22.09 -15.86 13.90
N ILE A 190 -23.27 -15.44 13.47
CA ILE A 190 -23.67 -14.03 13.27
C ILE A 190 -25.02 -13.77 13.93
N ASP A 191 -25.36 -12.51 14.10
CA ASP A 191 -26.69 -12.06 14.52
C ASP A 191 -27.32 -11.12 13.48
N GLU A 192 -28.60 -10.81 13.66
CA GLU A 192 -29.36 -9.93 12.75
C GLU A 192 -28.79 -8.50 12.71
N GLU A 193 -28.26 -8.01 13.83
CA GLU A 193 -27.67 -6.67 13.89
C GLU A 193 -26.39 -6.58 13.04
N GLY A 194 -25.50 -7.57 13.18
CA GLY A 194 -24.29 -7.71 12.38
C GLY A 194 -24.62 -7.88 10.90
N LEU A 195 -25.64 -8.68 10.58
CA LEU A 195 -26.11 -8.87 9.21
C LEU A 195 -26.65 -7.58 8.60
N ARG A 196 -27.41 -6.76 9.35
CA ARG A 196 -27.90 -5.46 8.88
C ARG A 196 -26.78 -4.46 8.57
N LYS A 197 -25.65 -4.59 9.25
CA LYS A 197 -24.43 -3.78 9.03
C LYS A 197 -23.47 -4.41 8.03
N ALA A 198 -23.80 -5.58 7.47
CA ALA A 198 -22.92 -6.32 6.59
C ALA A 198 -22.67 -5.55 5.29
N ARG A 199 -21.44 -5.66 4.79
CA ARG A 199 -21.12 -5.17 3.44
C ARG A 199 -21.36 -6.29 2.44
N ILE A 200 -22.12 -5.97 1.39
CA ILE A 200 -22.39 -6.86 0.27
C ILE A 200 -21.68 -6.27 -0.94
N GLU A 201 -20.71 -7.02 -1.47
CA GLU A 201 -19.87 -6.58 -2.57
C GLU A 201 -19.79 -7.70 -3.62
N GLU A 202 -19.70 -7.35 -4.89
CA GLU A 202 -19.39 -8.27 -5.97
C GLU A 202 -18.14 -9.07 -5.63
N TYR A 203 -18.24 -10.39 -5.80
CA TYR A 203 -17.06 -11.24 -5.74
C TYR A 203 -16.44 -11.31 -7.12
N VAL A 204 -15.36 -10.56 -7.32
CA VAL A 204 -14.61 -10.57 -8.56
C VAL A 204 -13.88 -11.91 -8.68
N LEU A 205 -14.39 -12.77 -9.56
CA LEU A 205 -13.84 -14.08 -9.86
C LEU A 205 -12.64 -13.95 -10.81
N GLY A 206 -11.51 -13.48 -10.27
CA GLY A 206 -10.31 -13.19 -11.03
C GLY A 206 -9.01 -13.63 -10.36
N GLN A 207 -7.92 -13.57 -11.12
CA GLN A 207 -6.56 -13.75 -10.59
C GLN A 207 -6.08 -12.44 -9.97
N LYS A 208 -5.48 -12.51 -8.77
CA LYS A 208 -5.03 -11.33 -8.03
C LYS A 208 -3.75 -10.76 -8.65
N PHE A 209 -3.70 -9.44 -8.76
CA PHE A 209 -2.55 -8.67 -9.20
C PHE A 209 -2.47 -7.40 -8.35
N ASN A 210 -1.43 -7.28 -7.52
CA ASN A 210 -1.09 -6.00 -6.88
C ASN A 210 -0.13 -5.26 -7.83
N ALA A 211 -0.62 -4.22 -8.50
CA ALA A 211 0.16 -3.43 -9.43
C ALA A 211 0.91 -2.33 -8.68
N ASN A 212 2.24 -2.32 -8.78
CA ASN A 212 3.09 -1.38 -8.06
C ASN A 212 3.63 -0.30 -9.00
N PHE A 213 3.71 0.93 -8.52
CA PHE A 213 4.08 2.11 -9.29
C PHE A 213 4.96 3.06 -8.47
N GLN A 214 5.71 3.91 -9.18
CA GLN A 214 6.39 5.08 -8.63
C GLN A 214 5.79 6.32 -9.28
N GLY A 215 5.20 7.19 -8.48
CA GLY A 215 4.78 8.52 -8.88
C GLY A 215 5.89 9.53 -8.71
N TRP A 216 6.19 10.31 -9.74
CA TRP A 216 7.26 11.30 -9.66
C TRP A 216 6.72 12.69 -9.33
N ALA A 217 7.35 13.36 -8.38
CA ALA A 217 7.11 14.77 -8.12
C ALA A 217 7.82 15.63 -9.18
N LEU A 218 9.07 15.28 -9.50
CA LEU A 218 9.91 15.99 -10.47
C LEU A 218 9.61 15.52 -11.90
N LYS A 219 8.40 15.78 -12.37
CA LYS A 219 7.89 15.27 -13.67
C LYS A 219 8.74 15.67 -14.87
N ASN A 220 9.37 16.83 -14.83
CA ASN A 220 10.26 17.31 -15.90
C ASN A 220 11.52 16.45 -16.06
N VAL A 221 11.88 15.66 -15.04
CA VAL A 221 13.07 14.81 -15.02
C VAL A 221 12.71 13.34 -15.23
N PHE A 222 11.65 12.88 -14.55
CA PHE A 222 11.33 11.45 -14.47
C PHE A 222 10.11 11.02 -15.30
N GLY A 223 9.30 11.98 -15.78
CA GLY A 223 7.98 11.74 -16.37
C GLY A 223 6.89 11.68 -15.30
N ASP A 224 5.69 11.19 -15.64
CA ASP A 224 4.56 11.20 -14.71
C ASP A 224 4.60 10.09 -13.66
N PHE A 225 4.81 8.84 -14.11
CA PHE A 225 4.98 7.67 -13.24
C PHE A 225 5.71 6.54 -13.96
N ASP A 226 6.15 5.54 -13.20
CA ASP A 226 6.64 4.26 -13.71
C ASP A 226 5.89 3.09 -13.12
N PHE A 227 5.80 2.02 -13.91
CA PHE A 227 5.29 0.73 -13.46
C PHE A 227 6.44 -0.16 -12.99
N LEU A 228 6.29 -0.74 -11.80
CA LEU A 228 7.35 -1.46 -11.09
C LEU A 228 7.20 -2.97 -11.18
N GLY A 229 5.99 -3.47 -11.42
CA GLY A 229 5.72 -4.90 -11.45
C GLY A 229 4.54 -5.29 -10.57
N PHE A 230 4.35 -6.59 -10.45
CA PHE A 230 3.26 -7.16 -9.68
C PHE A 230 3.75 -8.05 -8.54
N ASP A 231 2.96 -8.07 -7.47
CA ASP A 231 3.04 -9.08 -6.42
C ASP A 231 1.65 -9.62 -6.09
N ASP A 232 1.61 -10.69 -5.30
CA ASP A 232 0.43 -11.13 -4.57
C ASP A 232 0.83 -11.57 -3.16
N ARG A 233 -0.16 -11.67 -2.29
CA ARG A 233 -0.02 -11.94 -0.86
C ARG A 233 0.09 -13.43 -0.60
N LYS A 234 0.98 -13.80 0.32
CA LYS A 234 1.05 -15.14 0.92
C LYS A 234 0.29 -15.12 2.23
N GLN A 235 -0.87 -15.77 2.26
CA GLN A 235 -1.81 -15.68 3.39
C GLN A 235 -1.96 -16.99 4.18
N THR A 236 -2.07 -16.88 5.50
CA THR A 236 -2.34 -17.99 6.43
C THR A 236 -3.75 -17.85 7.05
N ASN A 237 -4.53 -18.91 7.22
CA ASN A 237 -4.33 -20.31 6.82
C ASN A 237 -4.90 -20.63 5.41
N LEU A 238 -5.47 -19.64 4.71
CA LEU A 238 -6.14 -19.80 3.41
C LEU A 238 -5.34 -20.64 2.39
N HIS A 239 -4.08 -20.31 2.14
CA HIS A 239 -3.30 -21.06 1.15
C HIS A 239 -2.99 -22.50 1.57
N GLY A 240 -2.94 -22.77 2.89
CA GLY A 240 -2.84 -24.13 3.40
C GLY A 240 -4.09 -24.94 3.09
N ILE A 241 -5.27 -24.36 3.34
CA ILE A 241 -6.57 -25.01 3.04
C ILE A 241 -6.72 -25.25 1.54
N LEU A 242 -6.41 -24.26 0.69
CA LEU A 242 -6.50 -24.38 -0.77
C LEU A 242 -5.55 -25.43 -1.36
N SER A 243 -4.52 -25.84 -0.62
CA SER A 243 -3.59 -26.89 -1.06
C SER A 243 -4.11 -28.32 -0.82
N LEU A 244 -5.19 -28.48 -0.07
CA LEU A 244 -5.81 -29.77 0.21
C LEU A 244 -6.82 -30.17 -0.88
N PRO A 245 -7.00 -31.46 -1.16
CA PRO A 245 -8.14 -31.95 -1.93
C PRO A 245 -9.48 -31.52 -1.33
N ALA A 246 -10.49 -31.32 -2.17
CA ALA A 246 -11.80 -30.83 -1.73
C ALA A 246 -12.44 -31.71 -0.63
N ARG A 247 -12.24 -33.04 -0.67
CA ARG A 247 -12.76 -33.97 0.34
C ARG A 247 -12.17 -33.68 1.73
N ASP A 248 -10.87 -33.41 1.80
CA ASP A 248 -10.19 -33.10 3.06
C ASP A 248 -10.59 -31.71 3.56
N GLN A 249 -10.74 -30.73 2.67
CA GLN A 249 -11.24 -29.40 3.02
C GLN A 249 -12.61 -29.47 3.71
N LEU A 250 -13.53 -30.32 3.22
CA LEU A 250 -14.86 -30.49 3.81
C LEU A 250 -14.84 -31.15 5.19
N SER A 251 -13.76 -31.83 5.57
CA SER A 251 -13.57 -32.45 6.89
C SER A 251 -12.98 -31.50 7.94
N LEU A 252 -12.45 -30.35 7.51
CA LEU A 252 -11.82 -29.39 8.41
C LEU A 252 -12.86 -28.52 9.11
N ASP A 253 -12.78 -28.46 10.43
CA ASP A 253 -13.49 -27.49 11.26
C ASP A 253 -12.53 -26.40 11.74
N VAL A 254 -11.93 -25.68 10.78
CA VAL A 254 -11.07 -24.51 11.05
C VAL A 254 -11.59 -23.29 10.31
N PRO A 255 -11.65 -22.11 10.95
CA PRO A 255 -12.05 -20.89 10.26
C PRO A 255 -10.99 -20.53 9.22
N VAL A 256 -11.45 -20.17 8.02
CA VAL A 256 -10.59 -19.63 6.97
C VAL A 256 -10.16 -18.22 7.37
N LYS A 257 -8.85 -18.02 7.50
CA LYS A 257 -8.20 -16.73 7.75
C LYS A 257 -7.32 -16.38 6.56
N ASN A 258 -7.15 -15.08 6.33
CA ASN A 258 -6.36 -14.52 5.24
C ASN A 258 -5.29 -13.56 5.77
N GLU A 259 -4.71 -13.88 6.93
CA GLU A 259 -3.63 -13.09 7.54
C GLU A 259 -2.40 -13.15 6.64
N GLU A 260 -1.87 -11.99 6.30
CA GLU A 260 -0.74 -11.85 5.39
C GLU A 260 0.57 -12.11 6.15
N ILE A 261 1.39 -13.03 5.64
CA ILE A 261 2.68 -13.41 6.24
C ILE A 261 3.85 -13.22 5.27
N GLY A 262 3.59 -12.75 4.05
CA GLY A 262 4.61 -12.53 3.03
C GLY A 262 4.01 -12.21 1.67
N HIS A 263 4.88 -12.11 0.67
CA HIS A 263 4.54 -11.78 -0.71
C HIS A 263 5.33 -12.65 -1.70
N TYR A 264 4.82 -12.79 -2.92
CA TYR A 264 5.55 -13.37 -4.03
C TYR A 264 5.34 -12.54 -5.30
N GLY A 265 6.39 -12.42 -6.11
CA GLY A 265 6.33 -11.70 -7.37
C GLY A 265 5.64 -12.48 -8.47
N LEU A 266 5.02 -11.75 -9.40
CA LEU A 266 4.32 -12.33 -10.54
C LEU A 266 4.41 -11.44 -11.78
N THR A 267 4.09 -12.01 -12.93
CA THR A 267 4.07 -11.30 -14.22
C THR A 267 2.69 -11.37 -14.84
N MET A 268 2.33 -10.33 -15.60
CA MET A 268 1.10 -10.28 -16.37
C MET A 268 1.42 -10.42 -17.87
N ARG A 269 0.51 -11.06 -18.62
CA ARG A 269 0.54 -11.07 -20.09
C ARG A 269 0.65 -9.64 -20.59
N GLU A 270 1.63 -9.37 -21.46
CA GLU A 270 1.97 -8.00 -21.86
C GLU A 270 0.78 -7.24 -22.48
N SER A 271 -0.09 -7.92 -23.25
CA SER A 271 -1.29 -7.32 -23.83
C SER A 271 -2.35 -6.87 -22.82
N GLN A 272 -2.23 -7.26 -21.54
CA GLN A 272 -3.14 -6.82 -20.47
C GLN A 272 -2.58 -5.66 -19.65
N LYS A 273 -1.27 -5.38 -19.75
CA LYS A 273 -0.64 -4.26 -19.03
C LYS A 273 -1.28 -2.90 -19.33
N PRO A 274 -1.75 -2.58 -20.56
CA PRO A 274 -2.41 -1.30 -20.83
C PRO A 274 -3.58 -0.99 -19.86
N LEU A 275 -4.36 -2.00 -19.46
CA LEU A 275 -5.44 -1.85 -18.48
C LEU A 275 -4.94 -1.29 -17.14
N VAL A 276 -3.75 -1.72 -16.73
CA VAL A 276 -3.11 -1.36 -15.47
C VAL A 276 -2.48 0.05 -15.56
N TYR A 277 -1.89 0.40 -16.71
CA TYR A 277 -1.37 1.75 -16.96
C TYR A 277 -2.50 2.79 -17.00
N GLU A 278 -3.59 2.52 -17.72
CA GLU A 278 -4.76 3.40 -17.79
C GLU A 278 -5.39 3.61 -16.39
N ALA A 279 -5.45 2.55 -15.58
CA ALA A 279 -5.95 2.66 -14.21
C ALA A 279 -5.07 3.57 -13.35
N ALA A 280 -3.75 3.41 -13.43
CA ALA A 280 -2.80 4.27 -12.71
C ALA A 280 -2.89 5.72 -13.15
N GLU A 281 -2.96 5.99 -14.46
CA GLU A 281 -3.08 7.35 -14.99
C GLU A 281 -4.33 8.06 -14.47
N ARG A 282 -5.51 7.43 -14.61
CA ARG A 282 -6.78 8.01 -14.12
C ARG A 282 -6.75 8.24 -12.62
N PHE A 283 -6.24 7.27 -11.86
CA PHE A 283 -6.13 7.39 -10.41
C PHE A 283 -5.23 8.56 -10.00
N ARG A 284 -4.08 8.73 -10.66
CA ARG A 284 -3.16 9.83 -10.39
C ARG A 284 -3.80 11.20 -10.66
N ARG A 285 -4.53 11.35 -11.76
CA ARG A 285 -5.23 12.60 -12.08
C ARG A 285 -6.24 12.99 -11.01
N ILE A 286 -7.05 12.03 -10.55
CA ILE A 286 -7.98 12.31 -9.44
C ILE A 286 -7.25 12.63 -8.14
N CYS A 287 -6.12 11.97 -7.84
CA CYS A 287 -5.32 12.34 -6.68
C CYS A 287 -4.75 13.77 -6.79
N GLU A 288 -4.31 14.19 -7.98
CA GLU A 288 -3.82 15.56 -8.22
C GLU A 288 -4.90 16.62 -7.99
N GLU A 289 -6.13 16.33 -8.38
CA GLU A 289 -7.28 17.22 -8.16
C GLU A 289 -7.71 17.27 -6.69
N GLU A 290 -7.82 16.10 -6.04
CA GLU A 290 -8.47 15.97 -4.73
C GLU A 290 -7.53 16.06 -3.54
N TYR A 291 -6.25 15.78 -3.78
CA TYR A 291 -5.17 15.84 -2.83
C TYR A 291 -3.92 16.47 -3.47
N PRO A 292 -3.93 17.76 -3.85
CA PRO A 292 -2.74 18.42 -4.42
C PRO A 292 -1.50 18.24 -3.50
N PRO A 293 -0.30 17.98 -4.05
CA PRO A 293 0.05 17.96 -5.48
C PRO A 293 -0.24 16.64 -6.20
N GLY A 294 -0.93 15.69 -5.56
CA GLY A 294 -1.22 14.37 -6.08
C GLY A 294 -0.33 13.28 -5.51
N MET A 295 -0.23 12.17 -6.23
CA MET A 295 0.52 10.99 -5.78
C MET A 295 2.03 11.16 -6.04
N ILE A 296 2.82 11.22 -4.96
CA ILE A 296 4.28 11.27 -4.98
C ILE A 296 4.84 10.03 -4.28
N GLY A 297 5.85 9.42 -4.90
CA GLY A 297 6.49 8.21 -4.40
C GLY A 297 5.74 6.94 -4.77
N LEU A 298 6.07 5.86 -4.07
CA LEU A 298 5.52 4.54 -4.33
C LEU A 298 4.02 4.48 -4.03
N PHE A 299 3.28 3.82 -4.90
CA PHE A 299 1.88 3.46 -4.66
C PHE A 299 1.52 2.13 -5.32
N ALA A 300 0.43 1.52 -4.88
CA ALA A 300 -0.07 0.28 -5.48
C ALA A 300 -1.58 0.32 -5.69
N LEU A 301 -2.03 -0.20 -6.84
CA LEU A 301 -3.41 -0.54 -7.12
C LEU A 301 -3.56 -2.05 -6.96
N GLN A 302 -4.27 -2.47 -5.92
CA GLN A 302 -4.39 -3.88 -5.54
C GLN A 302 -5.73 -4.42 -6.01
N GLY A 303 -5.71 -5.50 -6.78
CA GLY A 303 -6.88 -5.88 -7.54
C GLY A 303 -6.85 -7.30 -8.07
N ALA A 304 -7.75 -7.56 -9.02
CA ALA A 304 -7.74 -8.78 -9.81
C ALA A 304 -8.06 -8.50 -11.28
N VAL A 305 -7.57 -9.37 -12.16
CA VAL A 305 -8.01 -9.43 -13.54
C VAL A 305 -9.06 -10.52 -13.66
N ALA A 306 -10.24 -10.15 -14.15
CA ALA A 306 -11.38 -11.02 -14.37
C ALA A 306 -12.06 -10.70 -15.70
N TYR A 307 -12.96 -11.56 -16.13
CA TYR A 307 -13.91 -11.18 -17.19
C TYR A 307 -14.76 -10.01 -16.71
N ASP A 308 -14.95 -9.04 -17.60
CA ASP A 308 -15.74 -7.85 -17.29
C ASP A 308 -17.19 -8.27 -17.06
N SER A 309 -17.66 -8.05 -15.84
CA SER A 309 -19.00 -8.34 -15.38
C SER A 309 -20.08 -7.55 -16.11
N ASP A 310 -19.70 -6.45 -16.78
CA ASP A 310 -20.59 -5.62 -17.60
C ASP A 310 -20.50 -6.00 -19.09
N ASP A 311 -19.70 -7.01 -19.44
CA ASP A 311 -19.65 -7.63 -20.76
C ASP A 311 -20.42 -8.97 -20.74
N PRO A 312 -21.69 -9.01 -21.20
CA PRO A 312 -22.50 -10.23 -21.17
C PRO A 312 -21.92 -11.36 -22.04
N GLU A 313 -21.06 -11.05 -23.02
CA GLU A 313 -20.43 -12.05 -23.86
C GLU A 313 -19.17 -12.66 -23.22
N GLN A 314 -18.68 -12.10 -22.10
CA GLN A 314 -17.47 -12.52 -21.41
C GLN A 314 -16.25 -12.64 -22.35
N LYS A 315 -16.05 -11.65 -23.21
CA LYS A 315 -14.92 -11.59 -24.15
C LYS A 315 -13.85 -10.61 -23.70
N ARG A 316 -14.22 -9.62 -22.89
CA ARG A 316 -13.31 -8.59 -22.36
C ARG A 316 -12.82 -8.94 -20.96
N LEU A 317 -11.52 -8.76 -20.74
CA LEU A 317 -10.94 -8.74 -19.40
C LEU A 317 -10.93 -7.31 -18.86
N ALA A 318 -11.14 -7.17 -17.56
CA ALA A 318 -11.04 -5.92 -16.83
C ALA A 318 -10.12 -6.08 -15.61
N PHE A 319 -9.39 -5.01 -15.28
CA PHE A 319 -8.63 -4.91 -14.05
C PHE A 319 -9.48 -4.23 -12.98
N TYR A 320 -9.96 -5.02 -12.03
CA TYR A 320 -10.75 -4.52 -10.90
C TYR A 320 -9.82 -4.15 -9.75
N VAL A 321 -9.94 -2.94 -9.22
CA VAL A 321 -9.17 -2.47 -8.07
C VAL A 321 -10.01 -2.55 -6.80
N PHE A 322 -9.46 -3.16 -5.75
CA PHE A 322 -10.14 -3.44 -4.48
C PHE A 322 -9.58 -2.62 -3.31
N ASP A 323 -8.31 -2.25 -3.41
CA ASP A 323 -7.56 -1.58 -2.34
C ASP A 323 -6.44 -0.75 -2.98
N VAL A 324 -6.04 0.32 -2.29
CA VAL A 324 -4.96 1.21 -2.72
C VAL A 324 -3.97 1.38 -1.58
N SER A 325 -2.69 1.29 -1.91
CA SER A 325 -1.61 1.75 -1.04
C SER A 325 -1.06 3.07 -1.59
N PRO A 326 -1.34 4.24 -0.99
CA PRO A 326 -0.83 5.54 -1.43
C PRO A 326 0.60 5.83 -0.90
N ARG A 327 1.35 4.77 -0.62
CA ARG A 327 2.69 4.75 -0.03
C ARG A 327 3.37 3.43 -0.41
N VAL A 328 4.62 3.24 0.03
CA VAL A 328 5.34 1.96 -0.13
C VAL A 328 4.44 0.78 0.29
N PRO A 329 4.17 -0.20 -0.60
CA PRO A 329 3.14 -1.21 -0.40
C PRO A 329 3.51 -2.29 0.61
N GLY A 330 4.80 -2.53 0.85
CA GLY A 330 5.28 -3.57 1.76
C GLY A 330 5.55 -4.91 1.07
N SER A 331 5.78 -4.90 -0.24
CA SER A 331 6.06 -6.07 -1.06
C SER A 331 7.50 -6.03 -1.61
N PRO A 332 8.53 -6.17 -0.75
CA PRO A 332 9.93 -6.04 -1.17
C PRO A 332 10.34 -7.06 -2.24
N CYS A 333 9.56 -8.14 -2.43
CA CYS A 333 9.79 -9.11 -3.49
C CYS A 333 9.69 -8.52 -4.90
N VAL A 334 8.98 -7.39 -5.10
CA VAL A 334 8.87 -6.72 -6.41
C VAL A 334 10.25 -6.36 -6.96
N GLY A 335 11.16 -5.88 -6.11
CA GLY A 335 12.54 -5.57 -6.47
C GLY A 335 13.28 -6.72 -7.18
N PRO A 336 13.53 -7.85 -6.49
CA PRO A 336 14.30 -8.95 -7.06
C PRO A 336 13.57 -9.78 -8.12
N THR A 337 12.23 -9.73 -8.18
CA THR A 337 11.44 -10.64 -9.04
C THR A 337 10.83 -9.97 -10.27
N SER A 338 10.67 -8.64 -10.29
CA SER A 338 9.99 -7.97 -11.39
C SER A 338 10.93 -7.74 -12.58
N PRO A 339 10.55 -8.17 -13.81
CA PRO A 339 11.27 -7.80 -15.01
C PRO A 339 11.28 -6.29 -15.28
N GLU A 340 10.32 -5.53 -14.73
CA GLU A 340 10.25 -4.08 -14.94
C GLU A 340 11.41 -3.36 -14.24
N MET A 341 11.92 -3.87 -13.10
CA MET A 341 13.10 -3.28 -12.43
C MET A 341 14.33 -3.24 -13.35
N ARG A 342 14.49 -4.27 -14.19
CA ARG A 342 15.57 -4.32 -15.20
C ARG A 342 15.36 -3.28 -16.29
N ARG A 343 14.12 -3.08 -16.74
CA ARG A 343 13.78 -2.05 -17.74
C ARG A 343 14.01 -0.64 -17.18
N LEU A 344 13.63 -0.41 -15.92
CA LEU A 344 13.87 0.85 -15.23
C LEU A 344 15.36 1.10 -14.98
N THR A 345 16.16 0.05 -14.75
CA THR A 345 17.62 0.17 -14.68
C THR A 345 18.17 0.74 -15.99
N LEU A 346 17.67 0.29 -17.15
CA LEU A 346 18.05 0.86 -18.44
C LEU A 346 17.56 2.30 -18.61
N LYS A 347 16.31 2.58 -18.22
CA LYS A 347 15.72 3.93 -18.28
C LYS A 347 16.54 4.95 -17.48
N TYR A 348 16.97 4.58 -16.28
CA TYR A 348 17.66 5.45 -15.33
C TYR A 348 19.18 5.27 -15.26
N GLN A 349 19.77 4.52 -16.20
CA GLN A 349 21.19 4.15 -16.19
C GLN A 349 22.14 5.34 -16.00
N ARG A 350 21.82 6.49 -16.61
CA ARG A 350 22.65 7.70 -16.48
C ARG A 350 22.69 8.23 -15.05
N LEU A 351 21.54 8.27 -14.37
CA LEU A 351 21.44 8.72 -12.98
C LEU A 351 22.07 7.69 -12.04
N LEU A 352 21.79 6.39 -12.26
CA LEU A 352 22.40 5.31 -11.49
C LEU A 352 23.93 5.38 -11.53
N LYS A 353 24.51 5.51 -12.72
CA LYS A 353 25.97 5.69 -12.88
C LYS A 353 26.48 6.94 -12.17
N LYS A 354 25.75 8.07 -12.26
CA LYS A 354 26.11 9.31 -11.56
C LYS A 354 26.15 9.10 -10.04
N PHE A 355 25.21 8.34 -9.50
CA PHE A 355 25.09 8.07 -8.06
C PHE A 355 25.91 6.87 -7.59
N GLY A 356 26.70 6.24 -8.47
CA GLY A 356 27.52 5.08 -8.12
C GLY A 356 26.72 3.81 -7.82
N VAL A 357 25.50 3.71 -8.36
CA VAL A 357 24.60 2.55 -8.19
C VAL A 357 24.59 1.75 -9.50
N ASP A 358 24.76 0.43 -9.41
CA ASP A 358 24.86 -0.43 -10.59
C ASP A 358 23.51 -0.64 -11.29
N ARG A 359 22.46 -0.89 -10.50
CA ARG A 359 21.12 -1.25 -10.98
C ARG A 359 20.06 -0.93 -9.93
N ILE A 360 18.80 -0.92 -10.36
CA ILE A 360 17.65 -0.91 -9.45
C ILE A 360 17.40 -2.35 -8.96
N GLU A 361 17.46 -2.56 -7.66
CA GLU A 361 17.26 -3.85 -6.98
C GLU A 361 16.03 -3.86 -6.08
N SER A 362 15.55 -2.70 -5.64
CA SER A 362 14.36 -2.51 -4.83
C SER A 362 13.43 -1.46 -5.42
N SER A 363 12.13 -1.57 -5.13
CA SER A 363 11.16 -0.53 -5.43
C SER A 363 11.54 0.83 -4.81
N MET A 364 12.11 0.80 -3.60
CA MET A 364 12.52 2.00 -2.86
C MET A 364 13.72 2.71 -3.50
N ASP A 365 14.52 2.05 -4.34
CA ASP A 365 15.63 2.68 -5.05
C ASP A 365 15.14 3.84 -5.92
N LEU A 366 13.94 3.73 -6.51
CA LEU A 366 13.34 4.79 -7.31
C LEU A 366 13.09 6.06 -6.48
N SER A 367 12.58 5.90 -5.26
CA SER A 367 12.43 7.04 -4.33
C SER A 367 13.80 7.62 -3.96
N MET A 368 14.82 6.78 -3.75
CA MET A 368 16.18 7.26 -3.45
C MET A 368 16.80 8.03 -4.61
N ILE A 369 16.56 7.62 -5.87
CA ILE A 369 17.00 8.36 -7.07
C ILE A 369 16.41 9.78 -7.07
N GLU A 370 15.10 9.92 -6.81
CA GLU A 370 14.45 11.25 -6.81
C GLU A 370 14.91 12.10 -5.63
N ILE A 371 15.04 11.53 -4.43
CA ILE A 371 15.57 12.25 -3.25
C ILE A 371 17.01 12.72 -3.51
N ARG A 372 17.87 11.86 -4.06
CA ARG A 372 19.27 12.21 -4.37
C ARG A 372 19.34 13.30 -5.43
N TYR A 373 18.55 13.16 -6.49
CA TYR A 373 18.48 14.17 -7.55
C TYR A 373 17.96 15.51 -6.99
N ALA A 374 16.90 15.48 -6.20
CA ALA A 374 16.33 16.69 -5.59
C ALA A 374 17.34 17.38 -4.68
N ALA A 375 18.08 16.61 -3.86
CA ALA A 375 19.09 17.16 -2.97
C ALA A 375 20.22 17.87 -3.75
N GLU A 376 20.78 17.22 -4.76
CA GLU A 376 21.88 17.80 -5.58
C GLU A 376 21.47 19.02 -6.41
N ASN A 377 20.17 19.28 -6.56
CA ASN A 377 19.64 20.40 -7.34
C ASN A 377 18.86 21.42 -6.51
N GLY A 378 18.82 21.28 -5.18
CA GLY A 378 18.07 22.19 -4.30
C GLY A 378 16.56 22.14 -4.47
N LEU A 379 16.01 20.97 -4.85
CA LEU A 379 14.59 20.75 -5.15
C LEU A 379 13.88 19.89 -4.08
N LEU A 380 14.45 19.73 -2.88
CA LEU A 380 13.84 18.90 -1.83
C LEU A 380 12.43 19.35 -1.44
N SER A 381 12.15 20.66 -1.48
CA SER A 381 10.82 21.21 -1.20
C SER A 381 9.72 20.70 -2.13
N ASP A 382 10.09 20.21 -3.30
CA ASP A 382 9.13 19.86 -4.35
C ASP A 382 8.67 18.40 -4.23
N ILE A 383 9.38 17.60 -3.45
CA ILE A 383 9.14 16.15 -3.32
C ILE A 383 8.62 15.75 -1.94
N VAL A 384 8.50 16.72 -1.02
CA VAL A 384 8.11 16.50 0.37
C VAL A 384 6.89 17.32 0.74
N THR A 385 6.13 16.81 1.72
CA THR A 385 4.99 17.52 2.31
C THR A 385 4.93 17.42 3.82
#